data_AF-A0A947GG55-F1
#
_entry.id   AF-A0A947GG55-F1
#
_cell.length_a   1.000
_cell.length_b   1.000
_cell.length_c   1.000
_cell.angle_alpha   90.00
_cell.angle_beta   90.00
_cell.angle_gamma   90.00
#
_symmetry.space_group_name_H-M   'P 1'
#
loop_
_entity.id
_entity.type
_entity.pdbx_description
1 polymer ?
#
loop_
_entity_poly.entity_id
_entity_poly.type
_entity_poly.pdbx_seq_one_letter_code
_entity_poly.pdbx_strand_id
1 'polypeptide(L)'
;MTARAWILGCVLATAATAATAAVEDGWLEQLYDEVASDLKAGKPLVVHAHVPLCDNRIIRCGGHGLGDGDDPDRNLYWRTSGGFRGWFGRRRSGWRQVLVAKGKGSVLETRIWKRRFGPAAGWRSRGVRSSFDVYVVAQAWRGTSIQAAMATYVARLTGAMPESYRLADGTVVRAGGDARVVAFVGHNGWMDIDSYDWRKRLEGADGKR
;
A
#
# COMPACT_ATOMS: atom_id res chain seq x y z
N MET A 1 60.64 -25.81 -20.74
CA MET A 1 60.32 -24.42 -20.36
C MET A 1 58.91 -24.11 -20.83
N THR A 2 57.96 -23.90 -19.91
CA THR A 2 57.00 -22.76 -19.93
C THR A 2 56.12 -22.79 -18.67
N ALA A 3 55.86 -21.60 -18.15
CA ALA A 3 55.39 -21.28 -16.82
C ALA A 3 53.93 -21.66 -16.53
N ARG A 4 53.65 -21.99 -15.27
CA ARG A 4 52.32 -21.90 -14.66
C ARG A 4 52.11 -20.47 -14.16
N ALA A 5 51.18 -19.74 -14.76
CA ALA A 5 50.70 -18.46 -14.24
C ALA A 5 49.58 -18.70 -13.23
N TRP A 6 49.77 -18.26 -11.99
CA TRP A 6 48.71 -18.18 -10.98
C TRP A 6 48.00 -16.83 -11.15
N ILE A 7 46.70 -16.86 -11.44
CA ILE A 7 45.86 -15.66 -11.38
C ILE A 7 45.28 -15.57 -9.98
N LEU A 8 45.82 -14.64 -9.20
CA LEU A 8 45.24 -14.17 -7.95
C LEU A 8 44.08 -13.21 -8.29
N GLY A 9 42.86 -13.72 -8.33
CA GLY A 9 41.65 -12.92 -8.55
C GLY A 9 41.21 -12.21 -7.27
N CYS A 10 41.21 -10.88 -7.31
CA CYS A 10 40.77 -9.99 -6.22
C CYS A 10 39.35 -10.30 -5.73
N VAL A 11 39.20 -10.62 -4.44
CA VAL A 11 37.93 -10.61 -3.71
C VAL A 11 37.82 -9.25 -3.00
N LEU A 12 37.27 -8.23 -3.66
CA LEU A 12 37.04 -6.91 -3.05
C LEU A 12 35.63 -6.36 -3.36
N ALA A 13 34.63 -7.22 -3.49
CA ALA A 13 33.24 -6.83 -3.71
C ALA A 13 32.23 -7.39 -2.68
N THR A 14 32.67 -7.81 -1.49
CA THR A 14 31.81 -8.53 -0.52
C THR A 14 31.39 -7.72 0.71
N ALA A 15 32.13 -6.70 1.14
CA ALA A 15 31.86 -6.04 2.43
C ALA A 15 30.69 -5.04 2.40
N ALA A 16 30.55 -4.26 1.32
CA ALA A 16 29.52 -3.22 1.22
C ALA A 16 28.10 -3.79 1.09
N THR A 17 27.94 -4.87 0.31
CA THR A 17 26.67 -5.56 0.09
C THR A 17 26.16 -6.29 1.34
N ALA A 18 27.08 -6.85 2.13
CA ALA A 18 26.74 -7.53 3.39
C ALA A 18 26.29 -6.53 4.48
N ALA A 19 26.90 -5.35 4.52
CA ALA A 19 26.52 -4.29 5.47
C ALA A 19 25.14 -3.70 5.16
N THR A 20 24.79 -3.49 3.88
CA THR A 20 23.44 -3.02 3.50
C THR A 20 22.37 -4.05 3.79
N ALA A 21 22.63 -5.33 3.51
CA ALA A 21 21.69 -6.42 3.83
C ALA A 21 21.44 -6.53 5.34
N ALA A 22 22.48 -6.43 6.17
CA ALA A 22 22.34 -6.47 7.63
C ALA A 22 21.53 -5.30 8.20
N VAL A 23 21.62 -4.11 7.58
CA VAL A 23 20.81 -2.94 7.97
C VAL A 23 19.34 -3.10 7.53
N GLU A 24 19.10 -3.64 6.33
CA GLU A 24 17.76 -3.95 5.83
C GLU A 24 17.07 -5.01 6.69
N ASP A 25 17.79 -6.07 7.05
CA ASP A 25 17.29 -7.13 7.94
C ASP A 25 16.95 -6.56 9.32
N GLY A 26 17.79 -5.69 9.89
CA GLY A 26 17.54 -5.06 11.19
C GLY A 26 16.28 -4.20 11.23
N TRP A 27 16.05 -3.38 10.20
CA TRP A 27 14.85 -2.55 10.09
C TRP A 27 13.57 -3.40 9.95
N LEU A 28 13.62 -4.46 9.14
CA LEU A 28 12.47 -5.34 8.96
C LEU A 28 12.14 -6.07 10.26
N GLU A 29 13.13 -6.59 10.97
CA GLU A 29 12.93 -7.25 12.26
C GLU A 29 12.32 -6.28 13.29
N GLN A 30 12.78 -5.02 13.32
CA GLN A 30 12.20 -3.97 14.17
C GLN A 30 10.74 -3.69 13.82
N LEU A 31 10.40 -3.54 12.54
CA LEU A 31 9.02 -3.36 12.09
C LEU A 31 8.15 -4.53 12.57
N TYR A 32 8.68 -5.75 12.50
CA TYR A 32 7.97 -6.91 12.99
C TYR A 32 7.77 -6.82 14.51
N ASP A 33 8.79 -6.50 15.29
CA ASP A 33 8.65 -6.40 16.74
C ASP A 33 7.62 -5.34 17.18
N GLU A 34 7.55 -4.21 16.48
CA GLU A 34 6.53 -3.18 16.68
C GLU A 34 5.12 -3.70 16.40
N VAL A 35 4.91 -4.35 15.26
CA VAL A 35 3.61 -4.96 14.92
C VAL A 35 3.24 -6.01 15.96
N ALA A 36 4.18 -6.87 16.37
CA ALA A 36 3.95 -7.87 17.40
C ALA A 36 3.55 -7.23 18.74
N SER A 37 4.19 -6.11 19.11
CA SER A 37 3.84 -5.33 20.30
C SER A 37 2.39 -4.83 20.24
N ASP A 38 1.99 -4.22 19.12
CA ASP A 38 0.62 -3.74 18.91
C ASP A 38 -0.41 -4.89 18.97
N LEU A 39 -0.11 -6.02 18.33
CA LEU A 39 -0.98 -7.20 18.33
C LEU A 39 -1.12 -7.82 19.73
N LYS A 40 -0.04 -7.86 20.53
CA LYS A 40 -0.07 -8.30 21.93
C LYS A 40 -0.91 -7.36 22.81
N ALA A 41 -0.89 -6.07 22.51
CA ALA A 41 -1.73 -5.07 23.16
C ALA A 41 -3.20 -5.09 22.66
N GLY A 42 -3.56 -6.03 21.78
CA GLY A 42 -4.91 -6.17 21.25
C GLY A 42 -5.29 -5.11 20.21
N LYS A 43 -4.33 -4.32 19.71
CA LYS A 43 -4.58 -3.37 18.64
C LYS A 43 -4.74 -4.12 17.31
N PRO A 44 -5.73 -3.76 16.48
CA PRO A 44 -5.89 -4.38 15.18
C PRO A 44 -4.83 -3.90 14.19
N LEU A 45 -4.56 -4.69 13.15
CA LEU A 45 -3.76 -4.24 12.01
C LEU A 45 -4.68 -3.50 11.03
N VAL A 46 -4.29 -2.28 10.64
CA VAL A 46 -5.07 -1.48 9.68
C VAL A 46 -4.26 -1.26 8.40
N VAL A 47 -4.90 -1.57 7.28
CA VAL A 47 -4.43 -1.26 5.92
C VAL A 47 -5.30 -0.14 5.36
N HIS A 48 -4.68 0.90 4.81
CA HIS A 48 -5.35 2.00 4.13
C HIS A 48 -5.01 1.98 2.64
N ALA A 49 -5.98 1.68 1.78
CA ALA A 49 -5.81 1.60 0.33
C ALA A 49 -6.41 2.82 -0.38
N HIS A 50 -5.59 3.47 -1.22
CA HIS A 50 -6.00 4.47 -2.19
C HIS A 50 -6.23 3.77 -3.53
N VAL A 51 -7.47 3.81 -4.03
CA VAL A 51 -7.84 3.16 -5.29
C VAL A 51 -8.43 4.19 -6.24
N PRO A 52 -7.59 4.91 -7.01
CA PRO A 52 -8.09 5.70 -8.14
C PRO A 52 -8.80 4.79 -9.12
N LEU A 53 -10.04 5.16 -9.45
CA LEU A 53 -10.84 4.45 -10.42
C LEU A 53 -10.21 4.56 -11.81
N CYS A 54 -10.35 3.52 -12.62
CA CYS A 54 -9.86 3.54 -14.00
C CYS A 54 -10.64 4.60 -14.79
N ASP A 55 -9.96 5.43 -15.58
CA ASP A 55 -10.60 6.49 -16.35
C ASP A 55 -10.16 6.47 -17.82
N ASN A 56 -11.09 6.25 -18.75
CA ASN A 56 -10.82 6.24 -20.19
C ASN A 56 -10.30 7.57 -20.74
N ARG A 57 -10.42 8.67 -19.99
CA ARG A 57 -9.80 9.96 -20.33
C ARG A 57 -8.28 9.96 -20.14
N ILE A 58 -7.75 9.01 -19.38
CA ILE A 58 -6.34 8.92 -18.98
C ILE A 58 -5.70 7.64 -19.52
N ILE A 59 -6.33 6.49 -19.25
CA ILE A 59 -5.84 5.17 -19.63
C ILE A 59 -6.97 4.33 -20.22
N ARG A 60 -6.66 3.48 -21.21
CA ARG A 60 -7.66 2.61 -21.84
C ARG A 60 -8.13 1.51 -20.88
N CYS A 61 -9.32 1.66 -20.32
CA CYS A 61 -9.95 0.77 -19.34
C CYS A 61 -10.96 -0.22 -19.95
N GLY A 62 -11.19 -0.14 -21.26
CA GLY A 62 -12.23 -0.90 -21.96
C GLY A 62 -13.57 -0.17 -22.06
N GLY A 63 -14.60 -0.87 -22.54
CA GLY A 63 -15.93 -0.31 -22.80
C GLY A 63 -16.93 -0.48 -21.65
N HIS A 64 -18.21 -0.25 -21.94
CA HIS A 64 -19.35 -0.57 -21.06
C HIS A 64 -19.30 0.05 -19.64
N GLY A 65 -18.72 1.26 -19.50
CA GLY A 65 -18.61 1.96 -18.21
C GLY A 65 -17.46 1.49 -17.32
N LEU A 66 -16.63 0.54 -17.76
CA LEU A 66 -15.47 0.06 -16.99
C LEU A 66 -14.43 1.17 -16.73
N GLY A 67 -14.32 2.14 -17.64
CA GLY A 67 -13.47 3.31 -17.52
C GLY A 67 -14.19 4.59 -17.15
N ASP A 68 -15.39 4.51 -16.55
CA ASP A 68 -16.00 5.67 -15.94
C ASP A 68 -15.38 5.89 -14.56
N GLY A 69 -14.50 6.89 -14.47
CA GLY A 69 -13.77 7.23 -13.25
C GLY A 69 -14.62 7.91 -12.18
N ASP A 70 -15.88 8.23 -12.47
CA ASP A 70 -16.84 8.83 -11.54
C ASP A 70 -17.89 7.80 -11.05
N ASP A 71 -17.92 6.59 -11.61
CA ASP A 71 -18.88 5.52 -11.30
C ASP A 71 -18.23 4.30 -10.60
N PRO A 72 -18.15 4.27 -9.24
CA PRO A 72 -17.64 3.12 -8.51
C PRO A 72 -18.52 1.86 -8.65
N ASP A 73 -19.76 1.96 -9.12
CA ASP A 73 -20.65 0.81 -9.28
C ASP A 73 -20.40 0.02 -10.56
N ARG A 74 -19.58 0.52 -11.48
CA ARG A 74 -19.19 -0.19 -12.72
C ARG A 74 -17.69 -0.30 -12.94
N ASN A 75 -16.90 0.57 -12.31
CA ASN A 75 -15.48 0.73 -12.62
C ASN A 75 -14.64 -0.56 -12.55
N LEU A 76 -13.70 -0.70 -13.49
CA LEU A 76 -12.78 -1.84 -13.62
C LEU A 76 -12.02 -2.14 -12.33
N TYR A 77 -11.40 -1.13 -11.73
CA TYR A 77 -10.52 -1.29 -10.57
C TYR A 77 -11.27 -1.48 -9.25
N TRP A 78 -12.59 -1.35 -9.27
CA TRP A 78 -13.38 -1.35 -8.06
C TRP A 78 -14.49 -2.41 -8.05
N ARG A 79 -15.47 -2.32 -8.95
CA ARG A 79 -16.67 -3.16 -8.91
C ARG A 79 -16.44 -4.59 -9.35
N THR A 80 -15.65 -4.76 -10.41
CA THR A 80 -15.52 -6.02 -11.14
C THR A 80 -15.04 -7.14 -10.24
N SER A 81 -15.16 -8.41 -10.66
CA SER A 81 -14.69 -9.54 -9.85
C SER A 81 -13.24 -9.33 -9.41
N GLY A 82 -12.35 -8.90 -10.33
CA GLY A 82 -10.95 -8.55 -10.06
C GLY A 82 -10.72 -7.18 -9.40
N GLY A 83 -11.70 -6.28 -9.45
CA GLY A 83 -11.66 -4.99 -8.78
C GLY A 83 -11.71 -5.11 -7.25
N PHE A 84 -11.28 -4.06 -6.57
CA PHE A 84 -11.08 -4.07 -5.11
C PHE A 84 -12.36 -4.46 -4.34
N ARG A 85 -13.44 -3.69 -4.50
CA ARG A 85 -14.74 -4.00 -3.86
C ARG A 85 -15.26 -5.37 -4.27
N GLY A 86 -15.14 -5.71 -5.54
CA GLY A 86 -15.61 -7.00 -6.04
C GLY A 86 -14.86 -8.17 -5.41
N TRP A 87 -13.52 -8.11 -5.32
CA TRP A 87 -12.66 -9.14 -4.73
C TRP A 87 -12.95 -9.36 -3.24
N PHE A 88 -12.98 -8.29 -2.44
CA PHE A 88 -13.28 -8.38 -1.01
C PHE A 88 -14.73 -8.84 -0.75
N GLY A 89 -15.67 -8.43 -1.62
CA GLY A 89 -17.09 -8.79 -1.54
C GLY A 89 -17.44 -10.18 -2.08
N ARG A 90 -16.49 -10.95 -2.64
CA ARG A 90 -16.77 -12.28 -3.19
C ARG A 90 -17.28 -13.23 -2.10
N ARG A 91 -18.23 -14.10 -2.47
CA ARG A 91 -18.63 -15.21 -1.61
C ARG A 91 -17.38 -16.05 -1.25
N ARG A 92 -17.20 -16.36 0.03
CA ARG A 92 -16.02 -17.07 0.57
C ARG A 92 -14.69 -16.30 0.53
N SER A 93 -14.68 -14.97 0.37
CA SER A 93 -13.45 -14.16 0.52
C SER A 93 -12.86 -14.23 1.95
N GLY A 94 -13.68 -14.57 2.94
CA GLY A 94 -13.34 -14.53 4.36
C GLY A 94 -13.39 -13.12 4.96
N TRP A 95 -13.70 -12.10 4.15
CA TRP A 95 -13.82 -10.71 4.57
C TRP A 95 -15.28 -10.33 4.80
N ARG A 96 -15.53 -9.55 5.85
CA ARG A 96 -16.84 -8.97 6.14
C ARG A 96 -16.77 -7.46 5.95
N GLN A 97 -17.64 -6.90 5.12
CA GLN A 97 -17.76 -5.44 5.02
C GLN A 97 -18.44 -4.90 6.28
N VAL A 98 -17.77 -4.00 6.99
CA VAL A 98 -18.22 -3.43 8.27
C VAL A 98 -18.56 -1.94 8.19
N LEU A 99 -18.20 -1.28 7.09
CA LEU A 99 -18.59 0.11 6.82
C LEU A 99 -18.70 0.36 5.31
N VAL A 100 -19.69 1.17 4.94
CA VAL A 100 -19.81 1.86 3.65
C VAL A 100 -20.14 3.31 3.97
N ALA A 101 -19.36 4.24 3.46
CA ALA A 101 -19.61 5.65 3.61
C ALA A 101 -19.40 6.38 2.28
N LYS A 102 -20.19 7.43 2.06
CA LYS A 102 -19.94 8.38 0.99
C LYS A 102 -18.60 9.08 1.26
N GLY A 103 -17.78 9.21 0.22
CA GLY A 103 -16.50 9.91 0.32
C GLY A 103 -16.67 11.42 0.40
N LYS A 104 -15.54 12.13 0.55
CA LYS A 104 -15.46 13.59 0.56
C LYS A 104 -14.49 14.05 -0.53
N GLY A 105 -14.78 15.17 -1.18
CA GLY A 105 -13.93 15.76 -2.22
C GLY A 105 -13.74 14.83 -3.41
N SER A 106 -12.49 14.41 -3.67
CA SER A 106 -12.15 13.47 -4.75
C SER A 106 -12.29 12.00 -4.37
N VAL A 107 -12.57 11.68 -3.11
CA VAL A 107 -12.98 10.32 -2.73
C VAL A 107 -14.48 10.18 -2.96
N LEU A 108 -14.89 9.20 -3.76
CA LEU A 108 -16.28 8.94 -4.12
C LEU A 108 -16.97 8.09 -3.06
N GLU A 109 -16.29 7.04 -2.59
CA GLU A 109 -16.76 6.21 -1.48
C GLU A 109 -15.61 5.64 -0.66
N THR A 110 -15.89 5.33 0.60
CA THR A 110 -15.01 4.60 1.50
C THR A 110 -15.70 3.33 1.98
N ARG A 111 -14.97 2.22 1.95
CA ARG A 111 -15.43 0.92 2.44
C ARG A 111 -14.42 0.35 3.41
N ILE A 112 -14.90 -0.32 4.45
CA ILE A 112 -14.05 -1.03 5.40
C ILE A 112 -14.43 -2.49 5.42
N TRP A 113 -13.44 -3.36 5.21
CA TRP A 113 -13.57 -4.80 5.40
C TRP A 113 -12.78 -5.24 6.63
N LYS A 114 -13.33 -6.23 7.34
CA LYS A 114 -12.76 -6.85 8.52
C LYS A 114 -12.55 -8.33 8.27
N ARG A 115 -11.42 -8.87 8.72
CA ARG A 115 -11.19 -10.30 8.83
C ARG A 115 -10.33 -10.60 10.06
N ARG A 116 -10.65 -11.70 10.74
CA ARG A 116 -9.88 -12.20 11.89
C ARG A 116 -8.83 -13.20 11.42
N PHE A 117 -7.61 -13.06 11.90
CA PHE A 117 -6.48 -13.93 11.57
C PHE A 117 -5.89 -14.57 12.82
N GLY A 118 -5.42 -15.80 12.68
CA GLY A 118 -4.53 -16.41 13.67
C GLY A 118 -3.08 -15.98 13.43
N PRO A 119 -2.23 -15.93 14.47
CA PRO A 119 -0.84 -15.54 14.29
C PRO A 119 -0.09 -16.58 13.46
N ALA A 120 0.67 -16.12 12.47
CA ALA A 120 1.62 -16.93 11.71
C ALA A 120 2.87 -17.26 12.57
N ALA A 121 3.71 -18.19 12.11
CA ALA A 121 4.89 -18.65 12.86
C ALA A 121 5.80 -17.49 13.30
N GLY A 122 6.10 -16.54 12.41
CA GLY A 122 6.93 -15.36 12.71
C GLY A 122 6.35 -14.42 13.77
N TRP A 123 5.03 -14.39 13.93
CA TRP A 123 4.37 -13.64 15.00
C TRP A 123 4.30 -14.42 16.32
N ARG A 124 4.17 -15.75 16.24
CA ARG A 124 4.20 -16.61 17.42
C ARG A 124 5.55 -16.60 18.11
N SER A 125 6.65 -16.61 17.35
CA SER A 125 8.00 -16.48 17.91
C SER A 125 8.21 -15.17 18.66
N ARG A 126 7.45 -14.13 18.30
CA ARG A 126 7.43 -12.80 18.95
C ARG A 126 6.40 -12.66 20.08
N GLY A 127 5.79 -13.77 20.48
CA GLY A 127 4.85 -13.83 21.60
C GLY A 127 3.39 -13.49 21.26
N VAL A 128 3.02 -13.32 19.99
CA VAL A 128 1.61 -13.15 19.60
C VAL A 128 0.91 -14.50 19.68
N ARG A 129 0.02 -14.65 20.66
CA ARG A 129 -0.73 -15.91 20.92
C ARG A 129 -2.19 -15.85 20.46
N SER A 130 -2.81 -14.69 20.56
CA SER A 130 -4.23 -14.49 20.26
C SER A 130 -4.46 -14.18 18.79
N SER A 131 -5.63 -14.58 18.27
CA SER A 131 -6.11 -14.09 17.00
C SER A 131 -6.44 -12.60 17.07
N PHE A 132 -6.16 -11.88 15.99
CA PHE A 132 -6.33 -10.43 15.88
C PHE A 132 -7.17 -10.06 14.66
N ASP A 133 -7.75 -8.86 14.70
CA ASP A 133 -8.51 -8.31 13.60
C ASP A 133 -7.61 -7.53 12.64
N VAL A 134 -7.89 -7.69 11.34
CA VAL A 134 -7.34 -6.86 10.27
C VAL A 134 -8.48 -6.05 9.67
N TYR A 135 -8.28 -4.74 9.56
CA TYR A 135 -9.17 -3.84 8.84
C TYR A 135 -8.50 -3.36 7.56
N VAL A 136 -9.24 -3.41 6.45
CA VAL A 136 -8.85 -2.79 5.18
C VAL A 136 -9.80 -1.65 4.92
N VAL A 137 -9.31 -0.43 5.09
CA VAL A 137 -9.99 0.81 4.68
C VAL A 137 -9.61 1.05 3.23
N ALA A 138 -10.57 1.08 2.31
CA ALA A 138 -10.29 1.44 0.93
C ALA A 138 -11.15 2.62 0.49
N GLN A 139 -10.49 3.55 -0.18
CA GLN A 139 -11.08 4.77 -0.73
C GLN A 139 -11.08 4.65 -2.25
N ALA A 140 -12.27 4.69 -2.85
CA ALA A 140 -12.42 4.86 -4.29
C ALA A 140 -12.22 6.33 -4.63
N TRP A 141 -11.14 6.66 -5.32
CA TRP A 141 -10.85 8.02 -5.77
C TRP A 141 -11.39 8.21 -7.17
N ARG A 142 -11.93 9.41 -7.46
CA ARG A 142 -12.28 9.81 -8.82
C ARG A 142 -11.11 9.56 -9.76
N GLY A 143 -11.37 8.93 -10.90
CA GLY A 143 -10.33 8.47 -11.81
C GLY A 143 -9.47 9.60 -12.39
N THR A 144 -10.03 10.80 -12.57
CA THR A 144 -9.26 12.01 -12.94
C THR A 144 -8.41 12.60 -11.80
N SER A 145 -8.52 12.09 -10.59
CA SER A 145 -7.83 12.59 -9.39
C SER A 145 -6.60 11.74 -9.00
N ILE A 146 -5.96 11.04 -9.95
CA ILE A 146 -4.78 10.18 -9.67
C ILE A 146 -3.67 10.95 -8.95
N GLN A 147 -3.34 12.17 -9.41
CA GLN A 147 -2.26 12.96 -8.80
C GLN A 147 -2.57 13.36 -7.35
N ALA A 148 -3.82 13.75 -7.07
CA ALA A 148 -4.26 14.05 -5.71
C ALA A 148 -4.27 12.79 -4.82
N ALA A 149 -4.68 11.65 -5.37
CA ALA A 149 -4.64 10.36 -4.67
C ALA A 149 -3.18 9.96 -4.36
N MET A 150 -2.25 10.16 -5.29
CA MET A 150 -0.82 9.89 -5.09
C MET A 150 -0.19 10.82 -4.04
N ALA A 151 -0.47 12.12 -4.11
CA ALA A 151 0.02 13.08 -3.11
C ALA A 151 -0.47 12.72 -1.69
N THR A 152 -1.76 12.35 -1.58
CA THR A 152 -2.35 11.91 -0.30
C THR A 152 -1.75 10.58 0.17
N TYR A 153 -1.53 9.63 -0.75
CA TYR A 153 -0.87 8.37 -0.47
C TYR A 153 0.54 8.58 0.09
N VAL A 154 1.37 9.40 -0.57
CA VAL A 154 2.74 9.72 -0.12
C VAL A 154 2.74 10.42 1.24
N ALA A 155 1.84 11.38 1.47
CA ALA A 155 1.71 12.04 2.77
C ALA A 155 1.34 11.04 3.88
N ARG A 156 0.44 10.08 3.59
CA ARG A 156 0.03 9.07 4.58
C ARG A 156 1.10 8.00 4.82
N LEU A 157 1.89 7.66 3.80
CA LEU A 157 3.04 6.77 3.97
C LEU A 157 4.05 7.29 5.00
N THR A 158 4.17 8.61 5.15
CA THR A 158 5.06 9.24 6.14
C THR A 158 4.37 9.52 7.48
N GLY A 159 3.18 8.97 7.71
CA GLY A 159 2.41 9.14 8.94
C GLY A 159 1.56 10.41 9.00
N ALA A 160 1.57 11.25 7.97
CA ALA A 160 0.74 12.45 7.94
C ALA A 160 -0.73 12.12 7.62
N MET A 161 -1.62 13.08 7.88
CA MET A 161 -3.07 12.96 7.61
C MET A 161 -3.71 11.70 8.24
N PRO A 162 -3.58 11.51 9.57
CA PRO A 162 -4.31 10.46 10.26
C PRO A 162 -5.82 10.71 10.16
N GLU A 163 -6.57 9.62 10.09
CA GLU A 163 -8.03 9.69 10.13
C GLU A 163 -8.59 8.51 10.91
N SER A 164 -9.86 8.58 11.28
CA SER A 164 -10.50 7.48 11.99
C SER A 164 -11.93 7.26 11.55
N TYR A 165 -12.35 6.01 11.65
CA TYR A 165 -13.71 5.57 11.33
C TYR A 165 -14.31 4.87 12.55
N ARG A 166 -15.44 5.37 13.01
CA ARG A 166 -16.22 4.71 14.07
C ARG A 166 -17.19 3.71 13.43
N LEU A 167 -17.06 2.44 13.81
CA LEU A 167 -17.94 1.36 13.37
C LEU A 167 -19.22 1.33 14.23
N ALA A 168 -20.23 0.60 13.76
CA ALA A 168 -21.50 0.47 14.46
C ALA A 168 -21.39 -0.20 15.84
N ASP A 169 -20.38 -1.06 16.04
CA ASP A 169 -20.09 -1.71 17.33
C ASP A 169 -19.25 -0.84 18.27
N GLY A 170 -19.03 0.44 17.92
CA GLY A 170 -18.25 1.39 18.71
C GLY A 170 -16.74 1.33 18.46
N THR A 171 -16.23 0.31 17.76
CA THR A 171 -14.81 0.19 17.40
C THR A 171 -14.35 1.42 16.61
N VAL A 172 -13.18 1.96 16.95
CA VAL A 172 -12.53 3.04 16.19
C VAL A 172 -11.37 2.46 15.39
N VAL A 173 -11.47 2.52 14.06
CA VAL A 173 -10.40 2.13 13.14
C VAL A 173 -9.54 3.36 12.85
N ARG A 174 -8.29 3.37 13.33
CA ARG A 174 -7.30 4.40 13.02
C ARG A 174 -6.64 4.10 11.67
N ALA A 175 -6.80 5.01 10.72
CA ALA A 175 -6.41 4.85 9.32
C ALA A 175 -5.68 6.10 8.80
N GLY A 176 -5.50 6.22 7.49
CA GLY A 176 -4.67 7.28 6.92
C GLY A 176 -3.21 7.13 7.37
N GLY A 177 -2.61 8.19 7.88
CA GLY A 177 -1.25 8.17 8.42
C GLY A 177 -1.03 7.26 9.63
N ASP A 178 -2.11 6.90 10.36
CA ASP A 178 -2.02 5.95 11.47
C ASP A 178 -2.07 4.48 11.01
N ALA A 179 -2.34 4.21 9.74
CA ALA A 179 -2.42 2.85 9.24
C ALA A 179 -1.04 2.19 9.22
N ARG A 180 -0.97 0.91 9.59
CA ARG A 180 0.29 0.15 9.55
C ARG A 180 0.77 -0.09 8.12
N VAL A 181 -0.16 -0.20 7.18
CA VAL A 181 0.13 -0.31 5.75
C VAL A 181 -0.70 0.73 5.02
N VAL A 182 -0.03 1.56 4.23
CA VAL A 182 -0.69 2.45 3.27
C VAL A 182 -0.39 1.91 1.87
N ALA A 183 -1.43 1.66 1.08
CA ALA A 183 -1.35 1.04 -0.23
C ALA A 183 -1.92 1.96 -1.31
N PHE A 184 -1.37 1.86 -2.51
CA PHE A 184 -1.91 2.47 -3.72
C PHE A 184 -2.22 1.35 -4.72
N VAL A 185 -3.45 1.31 -5.24
CA VAL A 185 -3.90 0.23 -6.14
C VAL A 185 -4.57 0.84 -7.35
N GLY A 186 -3.98 0.68 -8.52
CA GLY A 186 -4.49 1.21 -9.78
C GLY A 186 -3.39 1.88 -10.59
N HIS A 187 -3.78 2.56 -11.67
CA HIS A 187 -2.87 3.35 -12.48
C HIS A 187 -2.23 4.44 -11.62
N ASN A 188 -0.90 4.47 -11.57
CA ASN A 188 -0.16 5.50 -10.85
C ASN A 188 0.57 6.38 -11.87
N GLY A 189 0.71 7.67 -11.59
CA GLY A 189 1.37 8.62 -12.48
C GLY A 189 2.86 8.34 -12.73
N TRP A 190 3.46 7.35 -12.05
CA TRP A 190 4.81 6.87 -12.40
C TRP A 190 4.79 5.95 -13.62
N MET A 191 3.66 5.29 -13.91
CA MET A 191 3.47 4.49 -15.12
C MET A 191 3.43 5.35 -16.40
N ASP A 192 3.18 6.65 -16.26
CA ASP A 192 3.12 7.60 -17.38
C ASP A 192 4.49 8.24 -17.70
N ILE A 193 5.56 7.81 -17.02
CA ILE A 193 6.90 8.34 -17.25
C ILE A 193 7.51 7.64 -18.47
N ASP A 194 7.45 8.31 -19.63
CA ASP A 194 8.04 7.80 -20.88
C ASP A 194 9.58 7.72 -20.83
N SER A 195 10.21 8.67 -20.14
CA SER A 195 11.66 8.67 -19.93
C SER A 195 12.01 9.35 -18.60
N TYR A 196 12.89 8.71 -17.82
CA TYR A 196 13.39 9.26 -16.55
C TYR A 196 14.82 9.75 -16.72
N ASP A 197 14.99 11.07 -16.87
CA ASP A 197 16.31 11.69 -16.92
C ASP A 197 16.75 12.13 -15.52
N TRP A 198 17.65 11.35 -14.92
CA TRP A 198 18.18 11.63 -13.59
C TRP A 198 19.02 12.92 -13.52
N ARG A 199 19.59 13.38 -14.65
CA ARG A 199 20.51 14.53 -14.68
C ARG A 199 19.78 15.86 -14.54
N LYS A 200 18.66 16.02 -15.25
CA LYS A 200 17.86 17.25 -15.23
C LYS A 200 17.27 17.61 -13.86
N ARG A 201 17.06 16.61 -12.98
CA ARG A 201 16.51 16.86 -11.64
C ARG A 201 17.57 17.30 -10.62
N LEU A 202 18.81 16.85 -10.78
CA LEU A 202 19.91 17.29 -9.90
C LEU A 202 20.32 18.73 -10.21
N GLU A 203 20.31 19.11 -11.49
CA GLU A 203 20.59 20.48 -11.93
C GLU A 203 19.56 21.52 -11.43
N GLY A 204 18.31 21.08 -11.15
CA GLY A 204 17.28 21.92 -10.54
C GLY A 204 17.28 21.96 -9.01
N ALA A 205 17.98 21.03 -8.35
CA ALA A 205 18.03 20.92 -6.89
C ALA A 205 19.17 21.74 -6.26
N ASP A 206 20.22 22.04 -7.03
CA ASP A 206 21.39 22.80 -6.56
C ASP A 206 21.24 24.33 -6.63
N GLY A 207 20.04 24.83 -6.96
CA GLY A 207 19.67 26.24 -6.73
C GLY A 207 20.70 27.24 -7.24
N LYS A 208 21.01 27.23 -8.54
CA LYS A 208 21.67 28.38 -9.18
C LYS A 208 20.92 28.76 -10.46
N ARG A 209 20.17 29.86 -10.35
CA ARG A 209 19.81 30.71 -11.49
C ARG A 209 20.97 31.67 -11.76
#